data_AF-W1YNQ0-F1
#
_entry.id   AF-W1YNQ0-F1
#
_cell.length_a   1.000
_cell.length_b   1.000
_cell.length_c   1.000
_cell.angle_alpha   90.00
_cell.angle_beta   90.00
_cell.angle_gamma   90.00
#
_symmetry.space_group_name_H-M   'P 1'
#
loop_
_entity.id
_entity.type
_entity.pdbx_description
1 polymer ?
#
loop_
_entity_poly.entity_id
_entity_poly.type
_entity_poly.pdbx_seq_one_letter_code
_entity_poly.pdbx_strand_id
1 'polypeptide(L)' 'IAAGAETASTAKAIAEQCDVIITMLPNSPHVKEVALGENGIIEGAKPGTVLIDMSSIAPLASREISEALKA' A
#
# COMPACT_ATOMS: atom_id res chain seq x y z
N ILE A 1 -19.76 7.01 -2.33
CA ILE A 1 -18.59 7.63 -2.98
C ILE A 1 -19.11 8.72 -3.90
N ALA A 2 -18.57 9.93 -3.86
CA ALA A 2 -18.96 11.03 -4.74
C ALA A 2 -17.75 11.90 -5.03
N ALA A 3 -17.76 12.57 -6.20
CA ALA A 3 -16.62 13.18 -6.91
C ALA A 3 -15.82 12.25 -7.86
N GLY A 4 -16.35 11.09 -8.21
CA GLY A 4 -15.78 10.22 -9.27
C GLY A 4 -14.79 9.16 -8.81
N ALA A 5 -14.59 9.00 -7.49
CA ALA A 5 -13.78 7.92 -6.96
C ALA A 5 -14.50 6.56 -7.08
N GLU A 6 -13.70 5.51 -7.24
CA GLU A 6 -14.12 4.11 -7.16
C GLU A 6 -13.54 3.49 -5.88
N THR A 7 -14.23 2.50 -5.32
CA THR A 7 -13.74 1.78 -4.13
C THR A 7 -13.43 0.33 -4.44
N ALA A 8 -12.42 -0.20 -3.78
CA ALA A 8 -12.21 -1.62 -3.63
C ALA A 8 -12.37 -2.05 -2.16
N SER A 9 -12.61 -3.33 -1.94
CA SER A 9 -12.80 -3.91 -0.61
C SER A 9 -11.48 -4.20 0.12
N THR A 10 -10.35 -4.25 -0.59
CA THR A 10 -9.03 -4.58 -0.04
C THR A 10 -7.91 -3.80 -0.71
N ALA A 11 -6.75 -3.72 -0.05
CA ALA A 11 -5.56 -3.08 -0.60
C ALA A 11 -4.98 -3.84 -1.81
N LYS A 12 -5.05 -5.18 -1.78
CA LYS A 12 -4.77 -6.05 -2.92
C LYS A 12 -5.58 -5.67 -4.14
N ALA A 13 -6.90 -5.53 -3.99
CA ALA A 13 -7.78 -5.21 -5.12
C ALA A 13 -7.49 -3.82 -5.70
N ILE A 14 -7.02 -2.85 -4.89
CA ILE A 14 -6.48 -1.58 -5.40
C ILE A 14 -5.19 -1.83 -6.19
N ALA A 15 -4.25 -2.60 -5.64
CA ALA A 15 -2.96 -2.86 -6.28
C ALA A 15 -3.08 -3.62 -7.62
N GLU A 16 -4.10 -4.47 -7.77
CA GLU A 16 -4.42 -5.15 -9.04
C GLU A 16 -4.91 -4.18 -10.13
N GLN A 17 -5.40 -3.00 -9.76
CA GLN A 17 -6.05 -2.05 -10.67
C GLN A 17 -5.26 -0.74 -10.87
N CYS A 18 -4.24 -0.48 -10.04
CA CYS A 18 -3.52 0.79 -10.02
C CYS A 18 -2.00 0.61 -10.17
N ASP A 19 -1.40 1.46 -11.02
CA ASP A 19 0.06 1.51 -11.18
C ASP A 19 0.75 2.34 -10.09
N VAL A 20 0.03 3.30 -9.48
CA VAL A 20 0.52 4.17 -8.41
C VAL A 20 -0.45 4.14 -7.24
N ILE A 21 0.07 3.88 -6.05
CA ILE A 21 -0.70 3.74 -4.81
C ILE A 21 -0.15 4.74 -3.80
N ILE A 22 -1.04 5.53 -3.20
CA ILE A 22 -0.70 6.48 -2.13
C ILE A 22 -1.37 6.01 -0.84
N THR A 23 -0.60 5.91 0.25
CA THR A 23 -1.13 5.59 1.58
C THR A 23 -1.00 6.78 2.53
N MET A 24 -2.03 6.96 3.36
CA MET A 24 -2.09 7.97 4.42
C MET A 24 -2.80 7.36 5.63
N LEU A 25 -2.04 6.66 6.47
CA LEU A 25 -2.55 5.80 7.54
C LEU A 25 -2.06 6.27 8.91
N PRO A 26 -2.71 5.86 10.02
CA PRO A 26 -2.43 6.42 11.34
C PRO A 26 -1.02 6.19 11.89
N ASN A 27 -0.41 5.02 11.64
CA ASN A 27 0.92 4.67 12.18
C ASN A 27 1.55 3.44 11.48
N SER A 28 2.77 3.09 11.91
CA SER A 28 3.59 2.02 11.28
C SER A 28 2.89 0.65 11.21
N PRO A 29 2.25 0.11 12.28
CA PRO A 29 1.46 -1.12 12.17
C PRO A 29 0.41 -1.12 11.06
N HIS A 30 -0.33 -0.02 10.88
CA HIS A 30 -1.37 0.05 9.84
C HIS A 30 -0.77 0.05 8.43
N VAL A 31 0.36 0.74 8.23
CA VAL A 31 1.06 0.71 6.93
C VAL A 31 1.59 -0.68 6.64
N LYS A 32 2.17 -1.36 7.63
CA LYS A 32 2.62 -2.75 7.47
C LYS A 32 1.47 -3.69 7.10
N GLU A 33 0.33 -3.57 7.76
CA GLU A 33 -0.84 -4.39 7.45
C GLU A 33 -1.35 -4.14 6.03
N VAL A 34 -1.52 -2.88 5.64
CA VAL A 34 -1.99 -2.53 4.29
C VAL A 34 -0.99 -2.92 3.21
N ALA A 35 0.31 -2.80 3.48
CA ALA A 35 1.34 -3.12 2.49
C ALA A 35 1.63 -4.62 2.38
N LEU A 36 1.76 -5.31 3.52
CA LEU A 36 2.35 -6.65 3.62
C LEU A 36 1.44 -7.69 4.29
N GLY A 37 0.32 -7.27 4.88
CA GLY A 37 -0.63 -8.14 5.55
C GLY A 37 -1.52 -8.91 4.57
N GLU A 38 -2.50 -9.64 5.12
CA GLU A 38 -3.45 -10.40 4.31
C GLU A 38 -4.29 -9.46 3.44
N ASN A 39 -4.42 -9.77 2.15
CA ASN A 39 -5.02 -8.87 1.16
C ASN A 39 -4.32 -7.51 1.08
N GLY A 40 -3.02 -7.47 1.41
CA GLY A 40 -2.16 -6.30 1.30
C GLY A 40 -1.75 -5.99 -0.13
N ILE A 41 -1.13 -4.84 -0.31
CA ILE A 41 -0.61 -4.36 -1.61
C ILE A 41 0.33 -5.39 -2.25
N ILE A 42 1.19 -6.05 -1.45
CA ILE A 42 2.18 -7.03 -1.92
C ILE A 42 1.56 -8.20 -2.71
N GLU A 43 0.30 -8.56 -2.42
CA GLU A 43 -0.37 -9.69 -3.08
C GLU A 43 -1.00 -9.32 -4.42
N GLY A 44 -1.17 -8.03 -4.71
CA GLY A 44 -1.84 -7.53 -5.92
C GLY A 44 -0.96 -6.62 -6.79
N ALA A 45 0.16 -6.14 -6.25
CA ALA A 45 1.09 -5.26 -6.95
C ALA A 45 1.70 -5.95 -8.17
N LYS A 46 1.84 -5.19 -9.26
CA LYS A 46 2.41 -5.66 -10.53
C LYS A 46 3.85 -5.14 -10.65
N PRO A 47 4.69 -5.76 -11.49
CA PRO A 47 5.99 -5.19 -11.82
C PRO A 47 5.84 -3.74 -12.32
N GLY A 48 6.58 -2.82 -11.69
CA GLY A 48 6.50 -1.39 -11.98
C GLY A 48 5.48 -0.60 -11.14
N THR A 49 4.70 -1.25 -10.27
CA THR A 49 3.83 -0.55 -9.31
C THR A 49 4.65 0.35 -8.39
N VAL A 50 4.19 1.58 -8.18
CA VAL A 50 4.82 2.56 -7.28
C VAL A 50 3.97 2.73 -6.03
N LEU A 51 4.54 2.42 -4.87
CA LEU A 51 3.95 2.75 -3.57
C LEU A 51 4.57 4.03 -3.00
N ILE A 52 3.72 5.01 -2.68
CA ILE A 52 4.08 6.25 -2.01
C ILE A 52 3.40 6.26 -0.63
N ASP A 53 4.17 5.97 0.42
CA ASP A 53 3.66 6.15 1.78
C ASP A 53 3.89 7.59 2.26
N MET A 54 2.78 8.29 2.52
CA MET A 54 2.78 9.64 3.07
C MET A 54 2.38 9.68 4.55
N SER A 55 2.29 8.51 5.19
CA SER A 55 2.00 8.37 6.61
C SER A 55 3.18 8.80 7.48
N SER A 56 2.92 9.15 8.75
CA SER A 56 3.97 9.39 9.74
C SER A 56 4.33 8.09 10.46
N ILE A 57 5.40 7.41 10.01
CA ILE A 57 5.81 6.09 10.54
C ILE A 57 7.28 6.06 10.96
N ALA A 58 7.66 5.01 11.69
CA ALA A 58 9.05 4.79 12.06
C ALA A 58 9.92 4.56 10.81
N PRO A 59 11.08 5.22 10.67
CA PRO A 59 11.95 5.05 9.51
C PRO A 59 12.36 3.59 9.22
N LEU A 60 12.52 2.78 10.28
CA LEU A 60 12.80 1.36 10.16
C LEU A 60 11.65 0.61 9.48
N ALA A 61 10.40 0.92 9.85
CA ALA A 61 9.23 0.30 9.23
C ALA A 61 9.12 0.65 7.73
N SER A 62 9.38 1.90 7.34
CA SER A 62 9.41 2.29 5.92
C SER A 62 10.45 1.48 5.13
N ARG A 63 11.63 1.25 5.71
CA ARG A 63 12.68 0.45 5.07
C ARG A 63 12.28 -1.01 4.94
N GLU A 64 11.76 -1.61 5.99
CA GLU A 64 11.26 -3.00 5.97
C GLU A 64 10.19 -3.21 4.89
N ILE A 65 9.22 -2.28 4.81
CA ILE A 65 8.18 -2.32 3.76
C ILE A 65 8.81 -2.18 2.38
N SER A 66 9.74 -1.24 2.20
CA SER A 66 10.42 -1.05 0.92
C SER A 66 11.21 -2.30 0.50
N GLU A 67 11.93 -2.95 1.42
CA GLU A 67 12.68 -4.16 1.11
C GLU A 67 11.74 -5.33 0.76
N ALA A 68 10.63 -5.48 1.48
CA ALA A 68 9.66 -6.54 1.19
C ALA A 68 8.94 -6.38 -0.15
N LEU A 69 8.79 -5.13 -0.63
CA LEU A 69 8.13 -4.82 -1.90
C LEU A 69 9.09 -4.75 -3.10
N LYS A 70 10.41 -4.77 -2.89
CA LYS A 70 11.38 -4.83 -3.97
C LYS A 70 11.38 -6.23 -4.58
N ALA A 71 11.01 -6.32 -5.86
CA ALA A 71 11.22 -7.48 -6.71
C ALA A 71 12.62 -7.43 -7.34
#